data_AF-A6TUJ2-F1
#
_entry.id   AF-A6TUJ2-F1
#
_cell.length_a   1.000
_cell.length_b   1.000
_cell.length_c   1.000
_cell.angle_alpha   90.00
_cell.angle_beta   90.00
_cell.angle_gamma   90.00
#
_symmetry.space_group_name_H-M   'P 1'
#
loop_
_entity.id
_entity.type
_entity.pdbx_description
1 polymer ?
#
loop_
_entity_poly.entity_id
_entity_poly.type
_entity_poly.pdbx_seq_one_letter_code
_entity_poly.pdbx_strand_id
1 'polypeptide(L)'
;MPWCPECGSEYRDGFKKCNDCDIDLIEELEKSEDEPMEFDSEVFLTSASDDMNTRMIEAKLNDSGIPVLKKHRGAGGYLSIYMGMSTLGVDLYVPSRLFEQAKEILLSEGVLEDIDAAIDNEEDYEDETLIEEESKHQEKKKNRGRILFLLMFPGFIWLAYILMKILIEKLF
;
A
#
# COMPACT_ATOMS: atom_id res chain seq x y z
N MET A 1 -25.51 -7.95 39.06
CA MET A 1 -24.97 -9.09 38.29
C MET A 1 -23.45 -9.07 38.39
N PRO A 2 -22.86 -9.89 39.26
CA PRO A 2 -21.40 -10.00 39.42
C PRO A 2 -20.74 -10.74 38.26
N TRP A 3 -19.48 -10.42 37.99
CA TRP A 3 -18.68 -10.91 36.86
C TRP A 3 -17.34 -11.47 37.34
N CYS A 4 -16.81 -12.46 36.62
CA CYS A 4 -15.45 -12.96 36.84
C CYS A 4 -14.44 -12.11 36.03
N PRO A 5 -13.43 -11.48 36.65
CA PRO A 5 -12.47 -10.63 35.94
C PRO A 5 -11.50 -11.40 35.03
N GLU A 6 -11.28 -12.70 35.25
CA GLU A 6 -10.41 -13.50 34.37
C GLU A 6 -11.11 -14.03 33.13
N CYS A 7 -12.28 -14.65 33.29
CA CYS A 7 -12.96 -15.33 32.19
C CYS A 7 -14.14 -14.55 31.61
N GLY A 8 -14.55 -13.44 32.24
CA GLY A 8 -15.66 -12.61 31.79
C GLY A 8 -17.05 -13.23 31.94
N SER A 9 -17.19 -14.32 32.71
CA SER A 9 -18.49 -14.96 32.93
C SER A 9 -19.40 -14.14 33.85
N GLU A 10 -20.68 -14.05 33.48
CA GLU A 10 -21.73 -13.37 34.24
C GLU A 10 -22.39 -14.31 35.25
N TYR A 11 -22.61 -13.82 36.46
CA TYR A 11 -23.27 -14.54 37.54
C TYR A 11 -24.51 -13.78 38.03
N ARG A 12 -25.42 -14.54 38.64
CA ARG A 12 -26.57 -13.98 39.35
C ARG A 12 -26.15 -13.42 40.71
N ASP A 13 -26.95 -12.51 41.25
CA ASP A 13 -26.69 -11.92 42.56
C ASP A 13 -26.72 -12.99 43.67
N GLY A 14 -25.80 -12.89 44.63
CA GLY A 14 -25.63 -13.83 45.74
C GLY A 14 -24.47 -14.84 45.57
N PHE A 15 -23.88 -14.95 44.38
CA PHE A 15 -22.64 -15.71 44.16
C PHE A 15 -21.43 -14.80 44.43
N LYS A 16 -20.45 -15.32 45.20
CA LYS A 16 -19.23 -14.56 45.56
C LYS A 16 -17.96 -15.06 44.87
N LYS A 17 -17.96 -16.29 44.34
CA LYS A 17 -16.80 -16.95 43.72
C LYS A 17 -17.16 -17.55 42.36
N CYS A 18 -16.22 -17.45 41.41
CA CYS A 18 -16.29 -18.10 40.11
C CYS A 18 -16.09 -19.61 40.24
N ASN A 19 -16.89 -20.42 39.54
CA ASN A 19 -16.76 -21.87 39.58
C ASN A 19 -15.56 -22.40 38.77
N ASP A 20 -15.15 -21.67 37.74
CA ASP A 20 -14.08 -22.11 36.83
C ASP A 20 -12.70 -21.55 37.23
N CYS A 21 -12.65 -20.29 37.68
CA CYS A 21 -11.41 -19.59 38.06
C CYS A 21 -11.13 -19.61 39.57
N ASP A 22 -12.11 -19.95 40.42
CA ASP A 22 -12.05 -19.89 41.90
C ASP A 22 -11.64 -18.52 42.50
N ILE A 23 -11.82 -17.44 41.73
CA ILE A 23 -11.59 -16.06 42.18
C ILE A 23 -12.90 -15.38 42.60
N ASP A 24 -12.78 -14.32 43.39
CA ASP A 24 -13.91 -13.53 43.84
C ASP A 24 -14.51 -12.73 42.67
N LEU A 25 -15.83 -12.70 42.60
CA LEU A 25 -16.57 -11.99 41.55
C LEU A 25 -16.67 -10.50 41.89
N ILE A 26 -16.59 -9.67 40.86
CA ILE A 26 -16.69 -8.20 40.95
C ILE A 26 -18.06 -7.74 40.45
N GLU A 27 -18.66 -6.72 41.09
CA GLU A 27 -20.00 -6.24 40.72
C GLU A 27 -20.00 -5.36 39.47
N GLU A 28 -18.91 -4.63 39.24
CA GLU A 28 -18.77 -3.72 38.11
C GLU A 28 -17.35 -3.87 37.56
N LEU A 29 -17.23 -4.19 36.27
CA LEU A 29 -15.96 -4.09 35.57
C LEU A 29 -15.68 -2.59 35.44
N GLU A 30 -14.63 -2.12 36.12
CA GLU A 30 -14.10 -0.78 35.84
C GLU A 30 -13.79 -0.74 34.34
N LYS A 31 -14.55 0.08 33.60
CA LYS A 31 -14.15 0.45 32.24
C LYS A 31 -12.81 1.14 32.41
N SER A 32 -11.76 0.57 31.82
CA SER A 32 -10.56 1.34 31.57
C SER A 32 -11.02 2.57 30.81
N GLU A 33 -10.89 3.74 31.44
CA GLU A 33 -10.93 4.99 30.70
C GLU A 33 -9.72 4.91 29.77
N ASP A 34 -9.93 4.44 28.54
CA ASP A 34 -8.87 4.34 27.55
C ASP A 34 -8.22 5.72 27.46
N GLU A 35 -6.96 5.82 27.91
CA GLU A 35 -6.19 7.05 27.79
C GLU A 35 -6.30 7.53 26.34
N PRO A 36 -6.51 8.84 26.10
CA PRO A 36 -6.70 9.35 24.76
C PRO A 36 -5.53 8.93 23.89
N MET A 37 -5.80 7.98 22.98
CA MET A 37 -4.80 7.42 22.09
C MET A 37 -4.31 8.56 21.19
N GLU A 38 -3.07 8.97 21.41
CA GLU A 38 -2.46 10.07 20.66
C GLU A 38 -2.17 9.58 19.24
N PHE A 39 -3.00 9.98 18.27
CA PHE A 39 -2.82 9.61 16.87
C PHE A 39 -1.66 10.43 16.28
N ASP A 40 -0.54 9.78 16.01
CA ASP A 40 0.56 10.37 15.25
C ASP A 40 0.17 10.52 13.78
N SER A 41 0.66 11.57 13.11
CA SER A 41 0.44 11.79 11.68
C SER A 41 1.31 10.85 10.84
N GLU A 42 0.77 10.41 9.70
CA GLU A 42 1.49 9.65 8.70
C GLU A 42 2.32 10.60 7.80
N VAL A 43 3.58 10.24 7.56
CA VAL A 43 4.52 10.98 6.70
C VAL A 43 5.00 10.08 5.58
N PHE A 44 5.09 10.64 4.37
CA PHE A 44 5.58 9.91 3.20
C PHE A 44 7.08 9.61 3.36
N LEU A 45 7.45 8.34 3.19
CA LEU A 45 8.84 7.89 3.28
C LEU A 45 9.46 7.72 1.90
N THR A 46 8.87 6.88 1.06
CA THR A 46 9.40 6.58 -0.28
C THR A 46 8.37 5.87 -1.16
N SER A 47 8.62 5.83 -2.47
CA SER A 47 7.83 5.10 -3.46
C SER A 47 8.62 3.92 -4.01
N ALA A 48 8.04 2.72 -3.93
CA ALA A 48 8.57 1.52 -4.54
C ALA A 48 7.79 1.18 -5.81
N SER A 49 8.49 0.93 -6.91
CA SER A 49 7.87 0.62 -8.22
C SER A 49 7.46 -0.84 -8.39
N ASP A 50 8.03 -1.74 -7.57
CA ASP A 50 7.82 -3.18 -7.62
C ASP A 50 7.45 -3.74 -6.24
N ASP A 51 6.63 -4.79 -6.24
CA ASP A 51 6.11 -5.44 -5.04
C ASP A 51 7.22 -6.09 -4.20
N MET A 52 8.28 -6.61 -4.85
CA MET A 52 9.44 -7.17 -4.14
C MET A 52 10.18 -6.11 -3.32
N ASN A 53 10.44 -4.95 -3.91
CA ASN A 53 11.11 -3.84 -3.21
C ASN A 53 10.24 -3.31 -2.07
N THR A 54 8.91 -3.20 -2.29
CA THR A 54 7.96 -2.84 -1.24
C THR A 54 8.05 -3.78 -0.04
N ARG A 55 8.04 -5.10 -0.27
CA ARG A 55 8.13 -6.10 0.80
C ARG A 55 9.48 -6.07 1.51
N MET A 56 10.56 -5.85 0.78
CA MET A 56 11.90 -5.75 1.36
C MET A 56 12.00 -4.57 2.33
N ILE A 57 11.53 -3.39 1.91
CA ILE A 57 11.49 -2.18 2.73
C ILE A 57 10.59 -2.38 3.94
N GLU A 58 9.37 -2.91 3.73
CA GLU A 58 8.42 -3.18 4.80
C GLU A 58 8.98 -4.16 5.84
N ALA A 59 9.58 -5.27 5.41
CA ALA A 59 10.18 -6.24 6.30
C ALA A 59 11.27 -5.61 7.16
N LYS A 60 12.13 -4.79 6.55
CA LYS A 60 13.23 -4.15 7.27
C LYS A 60 12.76 -3.16 8.33
N LEU A 61 11.81 -2.30 7.95
CA LEU A 61 11.26 -1.30 8.86
C LEU A 61 10.51 -1.97 10.01
N ASN A 62 9.74 -3.03 9.72
CA ASN A 62 9.05 -3.82 10.74
C ASN A 62 10.03 -4.53 11.69
N ASP A 63 11.15 -5.08 11.20
CA ASP A 63 12.20 -5.67 12.04
C ASP A 63 12.80 -4.66 13.03
N SER A 64 12.77 -3.37 12.67
CA SER A 64 13.21 -2.25 13.51
C SER A 64 12.09 -1.67 14.38
N GLY A 65 10.90 -2.27 14.36
CA GLY A 65 9.73 -1.83 15.12
C GLY A 65 9.01 -0.60 14.53
N ILE A 66 9.29 -0.25 13.27
CA ILE A 66 8.67 0.89 12.58
C ILE A 66 7.49 0.39 11.75
N PRO A 67 6.24 0.75 12.10
CA PRO A 67 5.08 0.36 11.31
C PRO A 67 5.05 1.10 9.98
N VAL A 68 4.71 0.39 8.91
CA VAL A 68 4.64 0.92 7.54
C VAL A 68 3.22 0.83 7.01
N LEU A 69 2.71 1.94 6.49
CA LEU A 69 1.46 1.99 5.76
C LEU A 69 1.73 2.00 4.25
N LYS A 70 1.13 1.03 3.54
CA LYS A 70 1.22 0.89 2.08
C LYS A 70 0.00 1.50 1.40
N LYS A 71 0.21 2.46 0.51
CA LYS A 71 -0.84 3.02 -0.36
C LYS A 71 -0.57 2.66 -1.81
N HIS A 72 -1.43 1.82 -2.39
CA HIS A 72 -1.33 1.46 -3.80
C HIS A 72 -1.82 2.59 -4.70
N ARG A 73 -1.08 2.89 -5.76
CA ARG A 73 -1.45 3.94 -6.73
C ARG A 73 -2.54 3.46 -7.68
N GLY A 74 -3.58 4.28 -7.87
CA GLY A 74 -4.67 4.01 -8.82
C GLY A 74 -5.29 2.62 -8.66
N ALA A 75 -5.35 1.84 -9.75
CA ALA A 75 -5.85 0.46 -9.73
C ALA A 75 -4.82 -0.58 -9.23
N GLY A 76 -3.67 -0.15 -8.69
CA GLY A 76 -2.54 -1.03 -8.35
C GLY A 76 -2.87 -2.10 -7.32
N GLY A 77 -3.68 -1.79 -6.31
CA GLY A 77 -4.10 -2.77 -5.30
C GLY A 77 -4.98 -3.87 -5.89
N TYR A 78 -5.98 -3.47 -6.70
CA TYR A 78 -6.84 -4.40 -7.41
C TYR A 78 -6.06 -5.30 -8.38
N LEU A 79 -5.16 -4.70 -9.16
CA LEU A 79 -4.31 -5.42 -10.12
C LEU A 79 -3.34 -6.39 -9.42
N SER A 80 -2.77 -6.00 -8.27
CA SER A 80 -1.91 -6.87 -7.47
C SER A 80 -2.67 -8.11 -6.98
N ILE A 81 -3.90 -7.93 -6.46
CA ILE A 81 -4.72 -9.05 -6.00
C ILE A 81 -5.14 -9.96 -7.16
N TYR A 82 -5.59 -9.38 -8.28
CA TYR A 82 -6.13 -10.16 -9.40
C TYR A 82 -5.06 -10.83 -10.27
N MET A 83 -3.97 -10.12 -10.59
CA MET A 83 -2.90 -10.61 -11.46
C MET A 83 -1.67 -11.13 -10.70
N GLY A 84 -1.63 -10.95 -9.38
CA GLY A 84 -0.48 -11.30 -8.54
C GLY A 84 0.69 -10.30 -8.62
N MET A 85 0.56 -9.21 -9.39
CA MET A 85 1.59 -8.19 -9.55
C MET A 85 1.01 -6.84 -9.97
N SER A 86 1.73 -5.75 -9.66
CA SER A 86 1.39 -4.39 -10.09
C SER A 86 2.66 -3.61 -10.41
N THR A 87 2.67 -2.90 -11.54
CA THR A 87 3.77 -2.00 -11.95
C THR A 87 3.44 -0.52 -11.70
N LEU A 88 2.29 -0.23 -11.08
CA LEU A 88 1.85 1.15 -10.82
C LEU A 88 2.56 1.78 -9.62
N GLY A 89 3.29 0.98 -8.84
CA GLY A 89 4.01 1.40 -7.65
C GLY A 89 3.14 1.50 -6.39
N VAL A 90 3.83 1.58 -5.26
CA VAL A 90 3.28 1.65 -3.90
C VAL A 90 4.02 2.74 -3.14
N ASP A 91 3.25 3.63 -2.53
CA ASP A 91 3.76 4.68 -1.65
C ASP A 91 3.78 4.18 -0.21
N LEU A 92 4.91 4.38 0.45
CA LEU A 92 5.17 3.93 1.82
C LEU A 92 5.15 5.12 2.76
N TYR A 93 4.39 4.99 3.84
CA TYR A 93 4.24 6.00 4.88
C TYR A 93 4.63 5.42 6.23
N VAL A 94 5.15 6.27 7.11
CA VAL A 94 5.55 5.94 8.48
C VAL A 94 5.04 7.02 9.45
N PRO A 95 4.91 6.73 10.75
CA PRO A 95 4.59 7.75 11.74
C PRO A 95 5.63 8.87 11.75
N SER A 96 5.18 10.12 11.93
CA SER A 96 6.02 11.32 11.90
C SER A 96 7.20 11.21 12.87
N ARG A 97 6.97 10.64 14.05
CA ARG A 97 7.98 10.45 15.09
C ARG A 97 9.13 9.52 14.69
N LEU A 98 8.87 8.60 13.75
CA LEU A 98 9.80 7.56 13.32
C LEU A 98 10.37 7.82 11.92
N PHE A 99 10.01 8.93 11.29
CA PHE A 99 10.43 9.26 9.93
C PHE A 99 11.95 9.27 9.77
N GLU A 100 12.68 9.99 10.64
CA GLU A 100 14.14 10.07 10.55
C GLU A 100 14.82 8.71 10.77
N GLN A 101 14.30 7.90 11.70
CA GLN A 101 14.82 6.56 11.93
C GLN A 101 14.60 5.65 10.72
N ALA A 102 13.40 5.70 10.13
CA ALA A 102 13.07 4.93 8.94
C ALA A 102 13.98 5.31 7.77
N LYS A 103 14.24 6.60 7.59
CA LYS A 103 15.10 7.13 6.55
C LYS A 103 16.56 6.68 6.72
N GLU A 104 17.09 6.75 7.93
CA GLU A 104 18.46 6.30 8.25
C GLU A 104 18.65 4.80 7.96
N ILE A 105 17.67 3.96 8.33
CA ILE A 105 17.70 2.52 8.06
C ILE A 105 17.81 2.25 6.56
N LEU A 106 16.99 2.93 5.74
CA LEU A 106 17.00 2.72 4.29
C LEU A 106 18.26 3.25 3.60
N LEU A 107 18.84 4.33 4.11
CA LEU A 107 20.14 4.84 3.66
C LEU A 107 21.26 3.85 3.96
N SER A 108 21.30 3.29 5.17
CA SER A 108 22.35 2.37 5.61
C SER A 108 22.44 1.08 4.77
N GLU A 109 21.32 0.65 4.19
CA GLU A 109 21.24 -0.57 3.38
C GLU A 109 21.39 -0.33 1.87
N GLY A 110 21.61 0.92 1.44
CA GLY A 110 21.76 1.26 0.03
C GLY A 110 20.48 1.06 -0.79
N VAL A 111 19.31 1.09 -0.13
CA VAL A 111 18.00 0.97 -0.80
C VAL A 111 17.60 2.29 -1.46
N LEU A 112 18.10 3.40 -0.94
CA LEU A 112 17.82 4.74 -1.43
C LEU A 112 19.15 5.41 -1.79
N GLU A 113 19.49 5.46 -3.08
CA GLU A 113 20.72 6.11 -3.56
C GLU A 113 20.61 7.65 -3.60
N ASP A 114 19.41 8.25 -3.50
CA ASP A 114 19.23 9.70 -3.73
C ASP A 114 18.11 10.35 -2.88
N ILE A 115 18.20 10.36 -1.54
CA ILE A 115 17.25 11.16 -0.70
C ILE A 115 17.78 12.58 -0.45
N ASP A 116 19.09 12.80 -0.59
CA ASP A 116 19.72 14.07 -0.20
C ASP A 116 19.37 15.25 -1.14
N ALA A 117 18.69 15.02 -2.26
CA ALA A 117 18.27 16.09 -3.18
C ALA A 117 16.88 16.67 -2.88
N ALA A 118 16.06 16.02 -2.05
CA ALA A 118 14.63 16.36 -1.91
C ALA A 118 14.29 17.18 -0.66
N ILE A 119 15.24 17.44 0.24
CA ILE A 119 14.94 18.01 1.58
C ILE A 119 15.16 19.53 1.67
N ASP A 120 15.80 20.15 0.67
CA ASP A 120 16.08 21.59 0.71
C ASP A 120 14.93 22.50 0.24
N ASN A 121 13.75 21.98 -0.13
CA ASN A 121 12.67 22.83 -0.64
C ASN A 121 11.32 22.49 -0.01
N GLU A 122 11.09 23.00 1.19
CA GLU A 122 9.76 23.04 1.82
C GLU A 122 9.17 24.46 1.90
N GLU A 123 9.55 25.35 0.98
CA GLU A 123 8.83 26.62 0.77
C GLU A 123 8.38 26.78 -0.69
N ASP A 124 7.07 26.98 -0.84
CA ASP A 124 6.31 27.46 -2.01
C ASP A 124 6.06 26.54 -3.22
N TYR A 125 4.85 25.96 -3.22
CA TYR A 125 3.79 26.11 -4.24
C TYR A 125 4.20 26.72 -5.61
N GLU A 126 4.28 25.89 -6.67
CA GLU A 126 3.52 26.00 -7.95
C GLU A 126 4.11 25.10 -9.07
N ASP A 127 3.43 23.99 -9.36
CA ASP A 127 2.87 23.57 -10.68
C ASP A 127 3.69 23.67 -12.00
N GLU A 128 5.03 23.70 -12.01
CA GLU A 128 5.79 23.66 -13.30
C GLU A 128 6.81 22.52 -13.46
N THR A 129 7.21 21.82 -12.39
CA THR A 129 8.29 20.82 -12.48
C THR A 129 7.86 19.45 -13.02
N LEU A 130 6.55 19.19 -13.13
CA LEU A 130 6.02 17.91 -13.63
C LEU A 130 6.26 17.67 -15.13
N ILE A 131 6.55 18.71 -15.91
CA ILE A 131 6.72 18.58 -17.37
C ILE A 131 8.16 18.18 -17.75
N GLU A 132 9.16 18.60 -16.97
CA GLU A 132 10.56 18.32 -17.31
C GLU A 132 11.01 16.91 -16.92
N GLU A 133 10.54 16.36 -15.80
CA GLU A 133 10.92 15.00 -15.36
C GLU A 133 10.31 13.89 -16.22
N GLU A 134 9.10 14.10 -16.78
CA GLU A 134 8.51 13.16 -17.73
C GLU A 134 9.37 12.97 -18.99
N SER A 135 10.12 14.01 -19.41
CA SER A 135 10.90 13.97 -20.64
C SER A 135 12.12 13.04 -20.58
N LYS A 136 12.82 12.99 -19.43
CA LYS A 136 14.01 12.12 -19.25
C LYS A 136 13.64 10.65 -19.02
N HIS A 137 12.51 10.37 -18.37
CA HIS A 137 12.06 8.98 -18.17
C HIS A 137 11.39 8.37 -19.42
N GLN A 138 10.94 9.20 -20.36
CA GLN A 138 10.33 8.76 -21.63
C GLN A 138 11.33 8.20 -22.67
N GLU A 139 12.61 8.61 -22.67
CA GLU A 139 13.52 8.21 -23.76
C GLU A 139 13.81 6.69 -23.81
N LYS A 140 13.83 6.00 -22.66
CA LYS A 140 14.08 4.55 -22.63
C LYS A 140 12.87 3.69 -23.06
N LYS A 141 11.67 4.27 -23.24
CA LYS A 141 10.44 3.52 -23.59
C LYS A 141 10.00 3.68 -25.05
N LYS A 142 10.61 4.57 -25.84
CA LYS A 142 10.19 4.84 -27.24
C LYS A 142 10.45 3.72 -28.27
N ASN A 143 11.20 2.67 -27.91
CA ASN A 143 11.48 1.55 -28.83
C ASN A 143 10.65 0.27 -28.65
N ARG A 144 9.72 0.22 -27.69
CA ARG A 144 8.89 -0.98 -27.44
C ARG A 144 7.47 -0.93 -28.05
N GLY A 145 7.00 0.24 -28.48
CA GLY A 145 5.68 0.41 -29.11
C GLY A 145 5.56 -0.12 -30.55
N ARG A 146 6.67 -0.36 -31.25
CA ARG A 146 6.66 -0.83 -32.66
C ARG A 146 6.30 -2.32 -32.82
N ILE A 147 6.53 -3.14 -31.79
CA ILE A 147 6.30 -4.60 -31.85
C ILE A 147 4.80 -4.92 -31.65
N LEU A 148 4.10 -4.19 -30.78
CA LEU A 148 2.64 -4.34 -30.58
C LEU A 148 1.83 -3.99 -31.84
N PHE A 149 2.26 -2.98 -32.60
CA PHE A 149 1.68 -2.64 -33.90
C PHE A 149 1.90 -3.74 -34.95
N LEU A 150 3.07 -4.38 -34.98
CA LEU A 150 3.37 -5.46 -35.93
C LEU A 150 2.55 -6.74 -35.69
N LEU A 151 2.11 -7.00 -34.45
CA LEU A 151 1.38 -8.21 -34.07
C LEU A 151 -0.15 -8.03 -34.19
N MET A 152 -0.67 -6.81 -33.99
CA MET A 152 -2.11 -6.51 -34.07
C MET A 152 -2.62 -6.26 -35.50
N PHE A 153 -1.79 -5.69 -36.38
CA PHE A 153 -2.21 -5.36 -37.76
C PHE A 153 -2.53 -6.58 -38.64
N PRO A 154 -1.77 -7.70 -38.60
CA PRO A 154 -2.09 -8.88 -39.42
C PRO A 154 -3.46 -9.49 -39.06
N GLY A 155 -3.76 -9.56 -37.76
CA GLY A 155 -5.04 -10.08 -37.26
C GLY A 155 -6.21 -9.16 -37.60
N PHE A 156 -6.04 -7.85 -37.44
CA PHE A 156 -7.08 -6.87 -37.74
C PHE A 156 -7.39 -6.78 -39.25
N ILE A 157 -6.36 -6.85 -40.09
CA ILE A 157 -6.50 -6.89 -41.56
C ILE A 157 -7.20 -8.18 -42.00
N TRP A 158 -6.86 -9.34 -41.43
CA TRP A 158 -7.51 -10.61 -41.75
C TRP A 158 -8.97 -10.65 -41.31
N LEU A 159 -9.26 -10.13 -40.12
CA LEU A 159 -10.63 -10.06 -39.58
C LEU A 159 -11.50 -9.09 -40.39
N ALA A 160 -10.96 -7.94 -40.81
CA ALA A 160 -11.63 -7.03 -41.72
C ALA A 160 -11.89 -7.66 -43.10
N TYR A 161 -10.93 -8.42 -43.65
CA TYR A 161 -11.12 -9.17 -44.90
C TYR A 161 -12.25 -10.21 -44.78
N ILE A 162 -12.29 -10.96 -43.67
CA ILE A 162 -13.36 -11.93 -43.39
C ILE A 162 -14.72 -11.21 -43.30
N LEU A 163 -14.81 -10.10 -42.57
CA LEU A 163 -16.05 -9.33 -42.45
C LEU A 163 -16.50 -8.77 -43.81
N MET A 164 -15.58 -8.25 -44.62
CA MET A 164 -15.87 -7.77 -45.98
C MET A 164 -16.35 -8.90 -46.90
N LYS A 165 -15.74 -10.09 -46.83
CA LYS A 165 -16.17 -11.26 -47.61
C LYS A 165 -17.59 -11.70 -47.22
N ILE A 166 -17.89 -11.76 -45.92
CA ILE A 166 -19.20 -12.11 -45.39
C ILE A 166 -20.27 -11.09 -45.82
N LEU A 167 -19.92 -9.80 -45.84
CA LEU A 167 -20.83 -8.75 -46.30
C LEU A 167 -21.13 -8.86 -47.81
N ILE A 168 -20.13 -9.16 -48.63
CA ILE A 168 -20.29 -9.32 -50.08
C ILE A 168 -21.14 -10.58 -50.39
N GLU A 169 -20.93 -11.70 -49.69
CA GLU A 169 -21.76 -12.92 -49.82
C GLU A 169 -23.21 -12.73 -49.36
N LYS A 170 -23.50 -11.70 -48.55
CA LYS A 170 -24.88 -11.37 -48.15
C LYS A 170 -25.53 -10.32 -49.03
N LEU A 171 -24.77 -9.63 -49.88
CA LEU A 171 -25.25 -8.58 -50.78
C LEU A 171 -25.47 -9.07 -52.22
N PHE A 172 -24.96 -10.26 -52.55
CA PHE A 172 -25.13 -10.98 -53.82
C PHE A 172 -25.75 -12.35 -53.57
#